data_AF-K0JXW0-F1
#
_entry.id   AF-K0JXW0-F1
#
_cell.length_a   1.000
_cell.length_b   1.000
_cell.length_c   1.000
_cell.angle_alpha   90.00
_cell.angle_beta   90.00
_cell.angle_gamma   90.00
#
_symmetry.space_group_name_H-M   'P 1'
#
loop_
_entity.id
_entity.type
_entity.pdbx_description
1 polymer ?
#
loop_
_entity_poly.entity_id
_entity_poly.type
_entity_poly.pdbx_seq_one_letter_code
_entity_poly.pdbx_strand_id
1 'polypeptide(L)'
;MPRSTFWKGEPMSTRTRWRVLSALALAFAVTTGVSAAPASAAVFDHCTMVTCADARAAFAYWDGEGLPPRRVTNTLPGRECITGGGTYGNRDEQLPEEDKGTYREFDVYSRPCGKGRDAHRIVVNHETGDAWYTDDHYRNFHLL
;
A
#
# COMPACT_ATOMS: atom_id res chain seq x y z
N MET A 1 66.51 68.30 7.92
CA MET A 1 65.19 68.45 7.25
C MET A 1 64.16 67.70 8.10
N PRO A 2 63.25 68.37 8.83
CA PRO A 2 62.12 67.68 9.46
C PRO A 2 60.85 67.84 8.60
N ARG A 3 60.27 66.71 8.21
CA ARG A 3 58.92 66.57 7.63
C ARG A 3 57.92 66.61 8.79
N SER A 4 57.14 67.68 8.92
CA SER A 4 55.84 67.93 8.28
C SER A 4 54.67 67.24 8.99
N THR A 5 54.04 67.98 9.89
CA THR A 5 52.65 67.84 10.36
C THR A 5 51.94 69.14 9.97
N PHE A 6 50.90 69.12 9.14
CA PHE A 6 49.49 68.80 9.45
C PHE A 6 48.67 70.10 9.40
N TRP A 7 47.42 70.01 8.92
CA TRP A 7 46.41 71.08 8.72
C TRP A 7 46.59 71.99 7.49
N LYS A 8 45.54 72.42 6.74
CA LYS A 8 44.14 72.72 7.09
C LYS A 8 43.26 72.80 5.81
N GLY A 9 41.94 72.59 5.93
CA GLY A 9 40.98 73.17 4.97
C GLY A 9 39.72 72.34 4.65
N GLU A 10 38.60 72.62 5.33
CA GLU A 10 37.25 72.47 4.75
C GLU A 10 36.94 73.73 3.92
N PRO A 11 36.10 73.67 2.86
CA PRO A 11 34.68 73.93 3.08
C PRO A 11 33.68 73.16 2.18
N MET A 12 32.49 72.94 2.76
CA MET A 12 31.13 73.05 2.20
C MET A 12 30.89 72.74 0.71
N SER A 13 29.96 71.82 0.41
CA SER A 13 28.65 72.19 -0.15
C SER A 13 27.83 70.99 -0.69
N THR A 14 26.55 71.00 -0.30
CA THR A 14 25.35 70.58 -1.03
C THR A 14 25.09 69.11 -1.44
N ARG A 15 24.05 68.59 -0.77
CA ARG A 15 22.84 67.93 -1.31
C ARG A 15 23.09 66.72 -2.24
N THR A 16 22.64 65.56 -1.78
CA THR A 16 21.37 64.98 -2.23
C THR A 16 21.11 63.69 -1.45
N ARG A 17 19.92 63.58 -0.87
CA ARG A 17 19.46 62.41 -0.13
C ARG A 17 19.11 61.33 -1.14
N TRP A 18 19.75 60.17 -1.05
CA TRP A 18 19.14 58.91 -1.48
C TRP A 18 19.08 57.97 -0.30
N ARG A 19 17.87 57.83 0.24
CA ARG A 19 17.48 56.66 1.03
C ARG A 19 17.10 55.58 0.03
N VAL A 20 17.80 54.45 0.04
CA VAL A 20 17.20 53.19 -0.41
C VAL A 20 17.52 52.15 0.66
N LEU A 21 16.44 51.61 1.20
CA LEU A 21 16.37 50.70 2.33
C LEU A 21 16.88 49.32 1.91
N SER A 22 17.69 48.69 2.76
CA SER A 22 18.06 47.27 2.64
C SER A 22 16.81 46.40 2.71
N ALA A 23 16.43 45.77 1.60
CA ALA A 23 15.41 44.74 1.60
C ALA A 23 16.06 43.41 2.01
N LEU A 24 15.84 42.99 3.26
CA LEU A 24 16.00 41.58 3.64
C LEU A 24 14.89 40.79 2.94
N ALA A 25 15.24 40.04 1.89
CA ALA A 25 14.35 39.04 1.34
C ALA A 25 14.41 37.78 2.23
N LEU A 26 13.45 37.61 3.15
CA LEU A 26 13.19 36.31 3.76
C LEU A 26 12.44 35.44 2.74
N ALA A 27 13.14 34.51 2.12
CA ALA A 27 12.52 33.44 1.35
C ALA A 27 12.00 32.37 2.32
N PHE A 28 10.70 32.39 2.64
CA PHE A 28 10.03 31.25 3.27
C PHE A 28 9.73 30.21 2.18
N ALA A 29 10.59 29.20 2.05
CA ALA A 29 10.27 28.01 1.29
C ALA A 29 9.27 27.17 2.10
N VAL A 30 7.98 27.30 1.80
CA VAL A 30 6.95 26.40 2.35
C VAL A 30 7.07 25.07 1.60
N THR A 31 7.86 24.15 2.14
CA THR A 31 7.83 22.75 1.69
C THR A 31 6.59 22.10 2.29
N THR A 32 5.50 22.00 1.53
CA THR A 32 4.41 21.10 1.88
C THR A 32 4.92 19.66 1.74
N GLY A 33 5.40 19.08 2.84
CA GLY A 33 5.73 17.67 2.90
C GLY A 33 4.44 16.85 2.77
N VAL A 34 4.25 16.20 1.62
CA VAL A 34 3.21 15.17 1.50
C VAL A 34 3.77 13.92 2.18
N SER A 35 3.42 13.71 3.44
CA SER A 35 3.67 12.43 4.10
C SER A 35 2.71 11.40 3.50
N ALA A 36 3.21 10.58 2.57
CA ALA A 36 2.54 9.34 2.24
C ALA A 36 2.58 8.46 3.51
N ALA A 37 1.43 8.21 4.13
CA ALA A 37 1.35 7.21 5.19
C ALA A 37 1.88 5.88 4.61
N PRO A 38 2.63 5.08 5.40
CA PRO A 38 2.97 3.73 4.97
C PRO A 38 1.65 3.02 4.64
N ALA A 39 1.57 2.38 3.48
CA ALA A 39 0.43 1.53 3.15
C ALA A 39 0.49 0.31 4.09
N SER A 40 -0.09 0.44 5.29
CA SER A 40 -0.34 -0.72 6.14
C SER A 40 -1.34 -1.60 5.41
N ALA A 41 -1.05 -2.90 5.37
CA ALA A 41 -2.07 -3.88 5.06
C ALA A 41 -3.28 -3.68 5.96
N ALA A 42 -4.46 -3.54 5.37
CA ALA A 42 -5.71 -3.44 6.11
C ALA A 42 -6.41 -4.80 6.12
N VAL A 43 -6.82 -5.22 7.31
CA VAL A 43 -7.83 -6.27 7.49
C VAL A 43 -9.13 -5.59 7.87
N PHE A 44 -10.15 -5.78 7.03
CA PHE A 44 -11.48 -5.21 7.22
C PHE A 44 -12.43 -6.28 7.76
N ASP A 45 -13.22 -5.91 8.76
CA ASP A 45 -14.15 -6.83 9.45
C ASP A 45 -15.31 -7.33 8.57
N HIS A 46 -15.48 -6.80 7.36
CA HIS A 46 -16.49 -7.24 6.41
C HIS A 46 -16.16 -6.82 4.97
N CYS A 47 -16.64 -7.61 4.01
CA CYS A 47 -16.45 -7.38 2.59
C CYS A 47 -17.64 -6.64 1.96
N THR A 48 -17.45 -5.38 1.58
CA THR A 48 -18.48 -4.48 1.00
C THR A 48 -18.28 -4.16 -0.48
N MET A 49 -17.20 -4.64 -1.09
CA MET A 49 -16.87 -4.41 -2.49
C MET A 49 -17.76 -5.23 -3.43
N VAL A 50 -17.85 -4.81 -4.69
CA VAL A 50 -18.68 -5.48 -5.71
C VAL A 50 -18.25 -6.93 -5.94
N THR A 51 -16.95 -7.21 -5.94
CA THR A 51 -16.39 -8.55 -6.14
C THR A 51 -16.53 -9.47 -4.93
N CYS A 52 -17.03 -8.97 -3.79
CA CYS A 52 -17.29 -9.82 -2.62
C CYS A 52 -18.36 -10.88 -2.92
N ALA A 53 -19.29 -10.60 -3.83
CA ALA A 53 -20.28 -11.59 -4.29
C ALA A 53 -19.59 -12.77 -4.99
N ASP A 54 -18.64 -12.49 -5.87
CA ASP A 54 -17.86 -13.52 -6.57
C ASP A 54 -16.97 -14.30 -5.60
N ALA A 55 -16.35 -13.62 -4.64
CA ALA A 55 -15.57 -14.26 -3.59
C ALA A 55 -16.41 -15.21 -2.72
N ARG A 56 -17.63 -14.82 -2.34
CA ARG A 56 -18.55 -15.71 -1.60
C ARG A 56 -19.03 -16.90 -2.45
N ALA A 57 -19.27 -16.68 -3.75
CA ALA A 57 -19.62 -17.77 -4.66
C ALA A 57 -18.46 -18.77 -4.83
N ALA A 58 -17.23 -18.27 -4.96
CA ALA A 58 -16.03 -19.10 -5.01
C ALA A 58 -15.79 -19.82 -3.68
N PHE A 59 -16.03 -19.18 -2.53
CA PHE A 59 -15.97 -19.84 -1.22
C PHE A 59 -16.94 -21.02 -1.17
N ALA A 60 -18.20 -20.80 -1.55
CA ALA A 60 -19.21 -21.86 -1.58
C ALA A 60 -18.84 -23.02 -2.53
N TYR A 61 -18.21 -22.71 -3.68
CA TYR A 61 -17.66 -23.73 -4.57
C TYR A 61 -16.60 -24.57 -3.85
N TRP A 62 -15.59 -23.93 -3.25
CA TRP A 62 -14.51 -24.64 -2.56
C TRP A 62 -14.95 -25.37 -1.30
N ASP A 63 -15.95 -24.85 -0.58
CA ASP A 63 -16.60 -25.53 0.54
C ASP A 63 -17.31 -26.80 0.07
N GLY A 64 -18.02 -26.74 -1.07
CA GLY A 64 -18.58 -27.92 -1.72
C GLY A 64 -17.54 -28.96 -2.18
N GLU A 65 -16.33 -28.52 -2.50
CA GLU A 65 -15.16 -29.37 -2.78
C GLU A 65 -14.46 -29.88 -1.49
N GLY A 66 -14.96 -29.49 -0.31
CA GLY A 66 -14.46 -29.89 1.00
C GLY A 66 -13.22 -29.16 1.48
N LEU A 67 -12.99 -27.92 1.00
CA LEU A 67 -11.81 -27.09 1.27
C LEU A 67 -10.51 -27.91 1.27
N PRO A 68 -10.04 -28.36 0.09
CA PRO A 68 -8.91 -29.26 0.02
C PRO A 68 -7.69 -28.79 0.85
N PRO A 69 -7.13 -29.63 1.74
CA PRO A 69 -6.06 -29.21 2.66
C PRO A 69 -4.67 -29.13 1.97
N ARG A 70 -4.60 -29.54 0.70
CA ARG A 70 -3.40 -29.53 -0.14
C ARG A 70 -3.76 -28.97 -1.50
N ARG A 71 -2.75 -28.45 -2.21
CA ARG A 71 -2.94 -27.82 -3.52
C ARG A 71 -3.61 -28.78 -4.50
N VAL A 72 -4.75 -28.37 -5.05
CA VAL A 72 -5.45 -29.05 -6.14
C VAL A 72 -5.67 -28.06 -7.28
N THR A 73 -5.80 -28.55 -8.50
CA THR A 73 -6.32 -27.77 -9.63
C THR A 73 -7.45 -28.54 -10.28
N ASN A 74 -8.64 -27.98 -10.21
CA ASN A 74 -9.84 -28.54 -10.80
C ASN A 74 -9.97 -28.00 -12.23
N THR A 75 -10.27 -28.91 -13.17
CA THR A 75 -10.60 -28.52 -14.55
C THR A 75 -12.11 -28.33 -14.64
N LEU A 76 -12.51 -27.16 -15.10
CA LEU A 76 -13.89 -26.73 -15.29
C LEU A 76 -14.29 -26.81 -16.79
N PRO A 77 -15.58 -26.73 -17.12
CA PRO A 77 -16.04 -26.63 -18.50
C PRO A 77 -15.31 -25.51 -19.28
N GLY A 78 -15.11 -25.72 -20.58
CA GLY A 78 -14.43 -24.73 -21.43
C GLY A 78 -12.90 -24.74 -21.35
N ARG A 79 -12.29 -25.76 -20.72
CA ARG A 79 -10.84 -25.84 -20.46
C ARG A 79 -10.35 -24.72 -19.54
N GLU A 80 -11.22 -24.31 -18.63
CA GLU A 80 -10.90 -23.45 -17.52
C GLU A 80 -10.33 -24.27 -16.36
N CYS A 81 -9.49 -23.67 -15.55
CA CYS A 81 -8.85 -24.27 -14.39
C CYS A 81 -8.96 -23.33 -13.19
N ILE A 82 -9.23 -23.88 -12.01
CA ILE A 82 -9.27 -23.16 -10.75
C ILE A 82 -8.41 -23.89 -9.73
N THR A 83 -7.58 -23.17 -8.96
CA THR A 83 -6.58 -23.75 -8.06
C THR A 83 -6.86 -23.34 -6.61
N GLY A 84 -6.78 -24.30 -5.69
CA GLY A 84 -7.03 -24.07 -4.27
C GLY A 84 -6.25 -25.01 -3.37
N GLY A 85 -6.35 -24.82 -2.05
CA GLY A 85 -5.72 -25.67 -1.04
C GLY A 85 -4.20 -25.47 -0.89
N GLY A 86 -3.63 -24.43 -1.52
CA GLY A 86 -2.23 -24.07 -1.30
C GLY A 86 -2.04 -23.49 0.11
N THR A 87 -0.89 -23.67 0.74
CA THR A 87 -0.59 -22.98 2.01
C THR A 87 -0.45 -21.49 1.80
N TYR A 88 -1.24 -20.68 2.53
CA TYR A 88 -0.97 -19.26 2.70
C TYR A 88 -0.10 -19.08 3.95
N GLY A 89 1.06 -18.44 3.80
CA GLY A 89 2.08 -18.43 4.84
C GLY A 89 1.93 -17.34 5.90
N ASN A 90 1.00 -16.40 5.71
CA ASN A 90 0.85 -15.18 6.54
C ASN A 90 2.22 -14.56 6.90
N ARG A 91 3.05 -14.27 5.88
CA ARG A 91 4.44 -13.82 6.07
C ARG A 91 4.52 -12.35 6.51
N ASP A 92 3.53 -11.57 6.12
CA ASP A 92 3.42 -10.16 6.46
C ASP A 92 2.56 -9.94 7.72
N GLU A 93 2.20 -11.03 8.42
CA GLU A 93 1.56 -11.01 9.74
C GLU A 93 0.25 -10.20 9.77
N GLN A 94 -0.49 -10.26 8.65
CA GLN A 94 -1.73 -9.51 8.47
C GLN A 94 -2.92 -10.22 9.13
N LEU A 95 -2.97 -11.56 9.04
CA LEU A 95 -3.96 -12.39 9.72
C LEU A 95 -3.44 -12.82 11.10
N PRO A 96 -4.28 -13.35 12.01
CA PRO A 96 -3.83 -13.88 13.30
C PRO A 96 -2.58 -14.76 13.20
N GLU A 97 -1.56 -14.47 14.00
CA GLU A 97 -0.27 -15.15 13.92
C GLU A 97 -0.31 -16.53 14.59
N GLU A 98 -1.12 -16.66 15.63
CA GLU A 98 -1.34 -17.91 16.37
C GLU A 98 -1.87 -19.04 15.49
N ASP A 99 -2.55 -18.69 14.39
CA ASP A 99 -3.16 -19.60 13.43
C ASP A 99 -2.21 -19.91 12.24
N LYS A 100 -0.98 -19.43 12.27
CA LYS A 100 -0.02 -19.63 11.18
C LYS A 100 0.19 -21.12 10.91
N GLY A 101 -0.04 -21.52 9.65
CA GLY A 101 0.06 -22.91 9.20
C GLY A 101 -1.29 -23.58 8.94
N THR A 102 -2.38 -23.05 9.50
CA THR A 102 -3.75 -23.51 9.23
C THR A 102 -4.26 -22.96 7.90
N TYR A 103 -3.82 -21.76 7.52
CA TYR A 103 -4.34 -21.04 6.37
C TYR A 103 -4.13 -21.75 5.03
N ARG A 104 -5.19 -21.81 4.22
CA ARG A 104 -5.14 -22.22 2.82
C ARG A 104 -5.70 -21.15 1.90
N GLU A 105 -5.08 -21.04 0.73
CA GLU A 105 -5.48 -20.12 -0.32
C GLU A 105 -6.25 -20.82 -1.45
N PHE A 106 -7.28 -20.12 -1.92
CA PHE A 106 -8.20 -20.57 -2.96
C PHE A 106 -8.38 -19.47 -4.01
N ASP A 107 -8.40 -19.84 -5.28
CA ASP A 107 -8.73 -18.91 -6.38
C ASP A 107 -10.19 -18.49 -6.29
N VAL A 108 -10.46 -17.22 -6.64
CA VAL A 108 -11.83 -16.72 -6.84
C VAL A 108 -12.31 -16.97 -8.26
N TYR A 109 -11.51 -16.60 -9.26
CA TYR A 109 -11.87 -16.79 -10.66
C TYR A 109 -11.07 -17.93 -11.29
N SER A 110 -11.73 -18.65 -12.20
CA SER A 110 -11.04 -19.59 -13.08
C SER A 110 -10.23 -18.86 -14.14
N ARG A 111 -9.38 -19.62 -14.81
CA ARG A 111 -8.58 -19.14 -15.95
C ARG A 111 -8.42 -20.23 -16.98
N PRO A 112 -8.09 -19.90 -18.24
CA PRO A 112 -7.72 -20.92 -19.21
C PRO A 112 -6.57 -21.76 -18.66
N CYS A 113 -6.69 -23.08 -18.73
CA CYS A 113 -5.69 -23.99 -18.16
C CYS A 113 -4.29 -23.68 -18.71
N GLY A 114 -3.30 -23.61 -17.82
CA GLY A 114 -1.92 -23.24 -18.15
C GLY A 114 -1.65 -21.72 -18.16
N LYS A 115 -2.64 -20.87 -17.89
CA LYS A 115 -2.44 -19.43 -17.68
C LYS A 115 -2.10 -19.12 -16.22
N GLY A 116 -1.52 -17.93 -16.01
CA GLY A 116 -1.23 -17.40 -14.68
C GLY A 116 -2.51 -17.04 -13.93
N ARG A 117 -2.47 -17.19 -12.60
CA ARG A 117 -3.54 -16.76 -11.69
C ARG A 117 -3.65 -15.23 -11.69
N ASP A 118 -4.84 -14.71 -11.39
CA ASP A 118 -5.08 -13.28 -11.14
C ASP A 118 -4.64 -12.86 -9.72
N ALA A 119 -5.10 -11.71 -9.22
CA ALA A 119 -4.83 -11.22 -7.87
C ALA A 119 -5.84 -11.70 -6.80
N HIS A 120 -6.95 -12.32 -7.19
CA HIS A 120 -8.10 -12.55 -6.33
C HIS A 120 -8.02 -13.89 -5.60
N ARG A 121 -8.07 -13.87 -4.27
CA ARG A 121 -7.94 -15.06 -3.45
C ARG A 121 -8.87 -15.03 -2.26
N ILE A 122 -9.24 -16.23 -1.83
CA ILE A 122 -9.81 -16.47 -0.51
C ILE A 122 -8.72 -17.16 0.30
N VAL A 123 -8.49 -16.68 1.52
CA VAL A 123 -7.66 -17.35 2.52
C VAL A 123 -8.60 -17.86 3.60
N VAL A 124 -8.53 -19.15 3.90
CA VAL A 124 -9.39 -19.80 4.89
C VAL A 124 -8.53 -20.36 6.01
N ASN A 125 -8.87 -20.06 7.26
CA ASN A 125 -8.37 -20.80 8.41
C ASN A 125 -9.11 -22.14 8.47
N HIS A 126 -8.40 -23.25 8.27
CA HIS A 126 -9.02 -24.58 8.26
C HIS A 126 -9.46 -25.08 9.65
N GLU A 127 -9.01 -24.44 10.73
CA GLU A 127 -9.40 -24.80 12.10
C GLU A 127 -10.66 -24.04 12.55
N THR A 128 -10.75 -22.74 12.24
CA THR A 128 -11.91 -21.91 12.64
C THR A 128 -13.00 -21.85 11.57
N GLY A 129 -12.64 -22.03 10.30
CA GLY A 129 -13.53 -21.81 9.16
C GLY A 129 -13.61 -20.34 8.71
N ASP A 130 -12.91 -19.43 9.38
CA ASP A 130 -12.89 -18.01 8.99
C ASP A 130 -12.29 -17.86 7.58
N ALA A 131 -12.92 -17.02 6.77
CA ALA A 131 -12.53 -16.78 5.39
C ALA A 131 -12.33 -15.29 5.12
N TRP A 132 -11.17 -14.96 4.55
CA TRP A 132 -10.82 -13.60 4.14
C TRP A 132 -10.63 -13.54 2.64
N TYR A 133 -11.17 -12.51 2.02
CA TYR A 133 -10.99 -12.21 0.60
C TYR A 133 -9.94 -11.11 0.39
N THR A 134 -9.10 -11.30 -0.61
CA THR A 134 -8.17 -10.28 -1.14
C THR A 134 -8.39 -10.16 -2.64
N ASP A 135 -8.46 -8.92 -3.13
CA ASP A 135 -8.58 -8.57 -4.54
C ASP A 135 -7.28 -7.99 -5.13
N ASP A 136 -6.26 -7.84 -4.29
CA ASP A 136 -5.05 -7.09 -4.57
C ASP A 136 -3.77 -7.88 -4.30
N HIS A 137 -3.87 -9.21 -4.41
CA HIS A 137 -2.77 -10.15 -4.25
C HIS A 137 -2.15 -10.07 -2.85
N TYR A 138 -3.01 -10.28 -1.84
CA TYR A 138 -2.71 -10.40 -0.40
C TYR A 138 -2.26 -9.09 0.27
N ARG A 139 -2.51 -7.92 -0.32
CA ARG A 139 -2.12 -6.65 0.32
C ARG A 139 -3.16 -6.20 1.34
N ASN A 140 -4.44 -6.42 1.04
CA ASN A 140 -5.56 -6.18 1.94
C ASN A 140 -6.47 -7.40 2.03
N PHE A 141 -7.15 -7.54 3.18
CA PHE A 141 -8.06 -8.64 3.47
C PHE A 141 -9.41 -8.14 3.95
N HIS A 142 -10.48 -8.79 3.52
CA HIS A 142 -11.85 -8.50 3.92
C HIS A 142 -12.50 -9.78 4.42
N LEU A 143 -13.01 -9.79 5.65
CA LEU A 143 -13.76 -10.93 6.17
C LEU A 143 -15.03 -11.16 5.33
N LEU A 144 -15.28 -12.41 4.91
CA LEU A 144 -16.34 -12.78 3.96
C LEU A 144 -17.72 -13.00 4.59
#